data_AF-A0A2M6WQD5-F1
#
_entry.id   AF-A0A2M6WQD5-F1
#
_cell.length_a   1.000
_cell.length_b   1.000
_cell.length_c   1.000
_cell.angle_alpha   90.00
_cell.angle_beta   90.00
_cell.angle_gamma   90.00
#
_symmetry.space_group_name_H-M   'P 1'
#
loop_
_entity.id
_entity.type
_entity.pdbx_description
1 polymer ?
#
loop_
_entity_poly.entity_id
_entity_poly.type
_entity_poly.pdbx_seq_one_letter_code
_entity_poly.pdbx_strand_id
1 'polypeptide(L)'
;MKDRIERIKEIKPLHHINREVGGFFDRLVAFLKEYSVIGVALGVIVAQAAKDFVEAVVSGIFVPLLNLLIPGNELGQLSFSVRGVVFNLGRPFSTLVTLLIVVIFLYYIFKKIIKHDAPKVEEVKPEEGTKKLEE
;
A
#
# COMPACT_ATOMS: atom_id res chain seq x y z
N MET A 1 -30.58 -49.52 43.62
CA MET A 1 -30.69 -49.43 42.12
C MET A 1 -30.96 -48.00 41.66
N LYS A 2 -31.73 -47.20 42.42
CA LYS A 2 -31.92 -45.76 42.20
C LYS A 2 -30.64 -44.92 42.35
N ASP A 3 -29.74 -45.35 43.23
CA ASP A 3 -28.50 -44.63 43.59
C ASP A 3 -27.47 -44.63 42.44
N ARG A 4 -27.61 -45.55 41.48
CA ARG A 4 -26.80 -45.57 40.26
C ARG A 4 -27.33 -44.64 39.18
N ILE A 5 -28.60 -44.22 39.25
CA ILE A 5 -29.25 -43.37 38.24
C ILE A 5 -28.94 -41.90 38.50
N GLU A 6 -28.80 -41.48 39.76
CA GLU A 6 -28.39 -40.11 40.11
C GLU A 6 -26.96 -39.79 39.66
N ARG A 7 -26.04 -40.76 39.74
CA ARG A 7 -24.65 -40.59 39.26
C ARG A 7 -24.53 -40.38 37.75
N ILE A 8 -25.55 -40.73 36.97
CA ILE A 8 -25.55 -40.56 35.50
C ILE A 8 -26.07 -39.16 35.12
N LYS A 9 -26.83 -38.49 36.00
CA LYS A 9 -27.31 -37.11 35.81
C LYS A 9 -26.25 -36.04 36.04
N GLU A 10 -25.21 -36.34 36.82
CA GLU A 10 -24.07 -35.44 37.06
C GLU A 10 -22.95 -35.56 36.02
N ILE A 11 -23.11 -36.40 35.00
CA ILE A 11 -22.21 -36.40 33.85
C ILE A 11 -22.50 -35.13 33.05
N LYS A 12 -21.88 -34.04 33.47
CA LYS A 12 -21.79 -32.77 32.74
C LYS A 12 -21.39 -33.10 31.30
N PRO A 13 -22.14 -32.66 30.28
CA PRO A 13 -21.74 -32.90 28.91
C PRO A 13 -20.35 -32.30 28.73
N LEU A 14 -19.37 -33.16 28.47
CA LEU A 14 -18.01 -32.78 28.15
C LEU A 14 -18.09 -31.93 26.87
N HIS A 15 -18.06 -30.61 27.05
CA HIS A 15 -17.91 -29.64 25.98
C HIS A 15 -16.44 -29.63 25.57
N HIS A 16 -16.03 -30.63 24.79
CA HIS A 16 -14.66 -30.79 24.37
C HIS A 16 -14.50 -30.42 22.90
N ILE A 17 -13.78 -29.30 22.74
CA ILE A 17 -12.74 -29.09 21.73
C ILE A 17 -13.27 -29.01 20.29
N ASN A 18 -13.50 -27.76 19.86
CA ASN A 18 -13.44 -27.39 18.45
C ASN A 18 -12.09 -27.87 17.92
N ARG A 19 -12.10 -28.89 17.06
CA ARG A 19 -10.88 -29.55 16.60
C ARG A 19 -9.97 -28.53 15.93
N GLU A 20 -8.73 -28.47 16.40
CA GLU A 20 -7.60 -27.99 15.63
C GLU A 20 -7.44 -28.86 14.39
N VAL A 21 -8.12 -28.46 13.32
CA VAL A 21 -7.62 -28.65 11.96
C VAL A 21 -7.80 -27.32 11.25
N GLY A 22 -7.20 -26.27 11.84
CA GLY A 22 -7.04 -25.00 11.14
C GLY A 22 -6.32 -25.31 9.83
N GLY A 23 -7.01 -25.09 8.71
CA GLY A 23 -6.45 -25.31 7.40
C GLY A 23 -5.15 -24.53 7.27
N PHE A 24 -4.33 -24.88 6.29
CA PHE A 24 -3.15 -24.06 5.96
C PHE A 24 -3.50 -22.55 5.87
N PHE A 25 -4.70 -22.24 5.34
CA PHE A 25 -5.24 -20.88 5.28
C PHE A 25 -5.43 -20.21 6.64
N ASP A 26 -5.91 -20.91 7.66
CA ASP A 26 -6.11 -20.32 9.00
C ASP A 26 -4.77 -19.98 9.64
N ARG A 27 -3.77 -20.86 9.46
CA ARG A 27 -2.39 -20.63 9.90
C ARG A 27 -1.72 -19.50 9.13
N LEU A 28 -1.99 -19.39 7.83
CA LEU A 28 -1.49 -18.29 7.01
C LEU A 28 -2.12 -16.95 7.41
N VAL A 29 -3.44 -16.91 7.63
CA VAL A 29 -4.13 -15.69 8.08
C VAL A 29 -3.66 -15.29 9.47
N ALA A 30 -3.48 -16.25 10.38
CA ALA A 30 -2.90 -15.99 11.70
C ALA A 30 -1.47 -15.42 11.58
N PHE A 31 -0.62 -15.99 10.72
CA PHE A 31 0.72 -15.48 10.43
C PHE A 31 0.71 -14.05 9.88
N LEU A 32 -0.13 -13.76 8.89
CA LEU A 32 -0.21 -12.42 8.29
C LEU A 32 -0.69 -11.37 9.30
N LYS A 33 -1.54 -11.76 10.25
CA LYS A 33 -1.98 -10.92 11.37
C LYS A 33 -0.86 -10.70 12.39
N GLU A 34 -0.17 -11.77 12.81
CA GLU A 34 0.93 -11.72 13.78
C GLU A 34 2.04 -10.77 13.34
N TYR A 35 2.44 -10.86 12.06
CA TYR A 35 3.51 -10.03 11.50
C TYR A 35 3.02 -8.71 10.88
N SER A 36 1.76 -8.32 11.08
CA SER A 36 1.18 -7.06 10.57
C SER A 36 1.38 -6.82 9.07
N VAL A 37 1.55 -7.87 8.27
CA VAL A 37 1.87 -7.79 6.83
C VAL A 37 0.68 -7.23 6.03
N ILE A 38 -0.54 -7.45 6.51
CA ILE A 38 -1.78 -7.02 5.87
C ILE A 38 -1.80 -5.50 5.71
N GLY A 39 -1.40 -4.75 6.74
CA GLY A 39 -1.36 -3.29 6.70
C GLY A 39 -0.32 -2.76 5.70
N VAL A 40 0.86 -3.37 5.68
CA VAL A 40 1.93 -3.01 4.73
C VAL A 40 1.49 -3.29 3.29
N ALA A 41 0.90 -4.47 3.03
CA ALA A 41 0.42 -4.85 1.71
C ALA A 41 -0.66 -3.90 1.19
N LEU A 42 -1.64 -3.55 2.03
CA LEU A 42 -2.67 -2.57 1.67
C LEU A 42 -2.08 -1.19 1.40
N GLY A 43 -1.14 -0.75 2.22
CA GLY A 43 -0.43 0.52 2.02
C GLY A 43 0.27 0.59 0.67
N VAL A 44 0.97 -0.48 0.27
CA VAL A 44 1.65 -0.57 -1.03
C VAL A 44 0.65 -0.56 -2.19
N ILE A 45 -0.44 -1.32 -2.10
CA ILE A 45 -1.46 -1.39 -3.17
C ILE A 45 -2.13 -0.02 -3.38
N VAL A 46 -2.52 0.65 -2.28
CA VAL A 46 -3.15 1.97 -2.36
C VAL A 46 -2.17 3.02 -2.86
N ALA A 47 -0.91 2.97 -2.41
CA ALA A 47 0.13 3.87 -2.90
C ALA A 47 0.38 3.70 -4.41
N GLN A 48 0.39 2.46 -4.90
CA GLN A 48 0.54 2.18 -6.33
C GLN A 48 -0.65 2.72 -7.13
N ALA A 49 -1.88 2.47 -6.70
CA ALA A 49 -3.07 2.99 -7.38
C ALA A 49 -3.10 4.53 -7.41
N ALA A 50 -2.69 5.17 -6.31
CA ALA A 50 -2.57 6.64 -6.25
C ALA A 50 -1.50 7.16 -7.22
N LYS A 51 -0.35 6.50 -7.30
CA LYS A 51 0.71 6.83 -8.28
C LYS A 51 0.17 6.72 -9.70
N ASP A 52 -0.49 5.62 -10.05
CA ASP A 52 -1.01 5.38 -11.39
C ASP A 52 -2.04 6.44 -11.80
N PHE A 53 -2.91 6.87 -10.86
CA PHE A 53 -3.84 7.97 -11.10
C PHE A 53 -3.12 9.30 -11.39
N VAL A 54 -2.11 9.65 -10.57
CA VAL A 54 -1.31 10.86 -10.79
C VAL A 54 -0.59 10.81 -12.14
N GLU A 55 -0.02 9.66 -12.49
CA GLU A 55 0.68 9.45 -13.74
C GLU A 55 -0.26 9.57 -14.95
N ALA A 56 -1.49 9.06 -14.86
CA ALA A 56 -2.51 9.21 -15.89
C ALA A 56 -2.90 10.69 -16.13
N VAL A 57 -3.06 11.48 -15.05
CA VAL A 57 -3.34 12.92 -15.15
C VAL A 57 -2.17 13.68 -15.77
N VAL A 58 -0.95 13.38 -15.34
CA VAL A 58 0.27 14.03 -15.85
C VAL A 58 0.51 13.69 -17.31
N SER A 59 0.46 12.42 -17.67
CA SER A 59 0.67 11.96 -19.05
C SER A 59 -0.47 12.36 -19.99
N GLY A 60 -1.71 12.43 -19.50
CA GLY A 60 -2.88 12.77 -20.31
C GLY A 60 -3.07 14.27 -20.55
N ILE A 61 -2.67 15.12 -19.60
CA ILE A 61 -2.91 16.57 -19.68
C ILE A 61 -1.59 17.33 -19.83
N PHE A 62 -0.67 17.16 -18.87
CA PHE A 62 0.51 18.01 -18.80
C PHE A 62 1.52 17.70 -19.91
N VAL A 63 1.76 16.43 -20.22
CA VAL A 63 2.71 16.04 -21.28
C VAL A 63 2.29 16.57 -22.66
N PRO A 64 1.03 16.42 -23.13
CA PRO A 64 0.58 17.02 -24.39
C PRO A 64 0.67 18.54 -24.41
N LEU A 65 0.35 19.22 -23.30
CA LEU A 65 0.47 20.67 -23.20
C LEU A 65 1.93 21.12 -23.37
N LEU A 66 2.89 20.43 -22.75
CA LEU A 66 4.31 20.72 -22.88
C LEU A 66 4.84 20.43 -24.30
N ASN A 67 4.37 19.35 -24.93
CA ASN A 67 4.70 19.02 -26.31
C ASN A 67 4.17 20.05 -27.32
N LEU A 68 3.12 20.78 -26.98
CA LEU A 68 2.58 21.85 -27.83
C LEU A 68 3.42 23.14 -27.74
N LEU A 69 4.02 23.40 -26.57
CA LEU A 69 4.87 24.57 -26.31
C LEU A 69 6.30 24.38 -26.81
N ILE A 70 6.80 23.14 -26.84
CA ILE A 70 8.10 22.77 -27.40
C ILE A 70 7.83 21.98 -28.70
N PRO A 71 7.74 22.65 -29.87
CA PRO A 71 7.61 21.97 -31.15
C PRO A 71 8.93 21.26 -31.46
N GLY A 72 9.05 20.05 -30.94
CA GLY A 72 10.28 19.27 -30.94
C GLY A 72 10.00 17.89 -30.39
N ASN A 73 9.48 17.04 -31.26
CA ASN A 73 9.28 15.59 -31.17
C ASN A 73 10.54 14.77 -30.79
N GLU A 74 11.60 15.43 -30.33
CA GLU A 74 12.94 14.91 -30.11
C GLU A 74 13.23 14.58 -28.64
N LEU A 75 12.33 14.91 -27.70
CA LEU A 75 12.52 14.51 -26.29
C LEU A 75 12.61 13.00 -26.13
N GLY A 76 11.99 12.23 -27.03
CA GLY A 76 12.10 10.77 -27.10
C GLY A 76 13.05 10.25 -28.18
N GLN A 77 13.51 11.10 -29.11
CA GLN A 77 14.23 10.69 -30.33
C GLN A 77 15.66 11.24 -30.42
N LEU A 78 16.23 11.81 -29.35
CA LEU A 78 17.68 12.05 -29.27
C LEU A 78 18.42 10.70 -29.18
N SER A 79 18.54 10.04 -30.33
CA SER A 79 19.18 8.75 -30.52
C SER A 79 20.55 9.01 -31.12
N PHE A 80 21.58 9.11 -30.29
CA PHE A 80 22.95 9.30 -30.77
C PHE A 80 23.52 7.92 -31.11
N SER A 81 23.76 7.66 -32.39
CA SER A 81 24.41 6.42 -32.83
C SER A 81 25.91 6.64 -32.95
N VAL A 82 26.69 5.99 -32.09
CA VAL A 82 28.15 5.93 -32.20
C VAL A 82 28.55 4.50 -32.53
N ARG A 83 29.24 4.30 -33.66
CA ARG A 83 29.76 2.97 -34.09
C ARG A 83 28.70 1.84 -34.15
N GLY A 84 27.45 2.16 -34.52
CA GLY A 84 26.39 1.16 -34.69
C GLY A 84 25.65 0.77 -33.40
N VAL A 85 25.94 1.42 -32.27
CA VAL A 85 25.16 1.30 -31.03
C VAL A 85 24.27 2.53 -30.90
N VAL A 86 22.95 2.30 -30.86
CA VAL A 86 21.94 3.36 -30.72
C VAL A 86 21.77 3.71 -29.24
N PHE A 87 22.32 4.84 -28.81
CA PHE A 87 22.08 5.38 -27.47
C PHE A 87 20.81 6.23 -27.49
N ASN A 88 19.71 5.65 -27.02
CA ASN A 88 18.42 6.35 -26.88
C ASN A 88 18.43 7.21 -25.61
N LEU A 89 18.98 8.43 -25.70
CA LEU A 89 18.96 9.40 -24.60
C LEU A 89 17.57 10.02 -24.40
N GLY A 90 16.66 9.86 -25.35
CA GLY A 90 15.30 10.39 -25.25
C GLY A 90 14.43 9.73 -24.18
N ARG A 91 14.53 8.40 -23.99
CA ARG A 91 13.70 7.69 -22.98
C ARG A 91 13.96 8.18 -21.55
N PRO A 92 15.21 8.24 -21.04
CA PRO A 92 15.47 8.75 -19.70
C PRO A 92 15.16 10.25 -19.57
N PHE A 93 15.36 11.06 -20.62
CA PHE A 93 15.03 12.49 -20.57
C PHE A 93 13.51 12.73 -20.43
N SER A 94 12.70 12.00 -21.19
CA SER A 94 11.23 12.04 -21.07
C SER A 94 10.75 11.60 -19.67
N THR A 95 11.38 10.57 -19.09
CA THR A 95 11.08 10.13 -17.72
C THR A 95 11.49 11.19 -16.68
N LEU A 96 12.62 11.88 -16.88
CA LEU A 96 13.05 12.97 -16.00
C LEU A 96 12.08 14.15 -16.01
N VAL A 97 11.58 14.55 -17.18
CA VAL A 97 10.57 15.62 -17.29
C VAL A 97 9.27 15.19 -16.60
N THR A 98 8.82 13.96 -16.83
CA THR A 98 7.61 13.41 -16.18
C THR A 98 7.77 13.37 -14.65
N LEU A 99 8.94 12.94 -14.16
CA LEU A 99 9.29 12.94 -12.75
C LEU A 99 9.21 14.36 -12.16
N LEU A 100 9.79 15.34 -12.85
CA LEU A 100 9.77 16.73 -12.39
C LEU A 100 8.33 17.27 -12.27
N ILE A 101 7.46 16.96 -13.24
CA ILE A 101 6.04 17.37 -13.20
C ILE A 101 5.31 16.70 -12.04
N VAL A 102 5.49 15.40 -11.85
CA VAL A 102 4.85 14.65 -10.74
C VAL A 102 5.26 15.25 -9.39
N VAL A 103 6.55 15.56 -9.19
CA VAL A 103 7.04 16.18 -7.95
C VAL A 103 6.43 17.57 -7.73
N ILE A 104 6.35 18.40 -8.78
CA ILE A 104 5.73 19.73 -8.70
C ILE A 104 4.23 19.63 -8.40
N PHE A 105 3.53 18.71 -9.06
CA PHE A 105 2.11 18.45 -8.85
C PHE A 105 1.84 18.02 -7.40
N LEU A 106 2.63 17.06 -6.92
CA LEU A 106 2.52 16.55 -5.56
C LEU A 106 2.78 17.66 -4.53
N TYR A 107 3.82 18.49 -4.74
CA TYR A 107 4.07 19.68 -3.92
C TYR A 107 2.88 20.64 -3.88
N TYR A 108 2.24 20.89 -5.03
CA TYR A 108 1.08 21.79 -5.09
C TYR A 108 -0.11 21.25 -4.29
N ILE A 109 -0.39 19.95 -4.41
CA ILE A 109 -1.45 19.27 -3.65
C ILE A 109 -1.14 19.31 -2.15
N PHE A 110 0.06 18.91 -1.73
CA PHE A 110 0.46 18.97 -0.32
C PHE A 110 0.37 20.38 0.24
N LYS A 111 0.84 21.39 -0.51
CA LYS A 111 0.77 22.80 -0.09
C LYS A 111 -0.66 23.29 0.07
N LYS A 112 -1.60 22.84 -0.77
CA LYS A 112 -3.02 23.19 -0.64
C LYS A 112 -3.69 22.50 0.53
N ILE A 113 -3.40 21.21 0.75
CA ILE A 113 -3.98 20.42 1.83
C ILE A 113 -3.43 20.90 3.19
N ILE A 114 -2.10 21.00 3.34
CA ILE A 114 -1.43 21.42 4.59
C ILE A 114 -1.74 22.88 4.96
N LYS A 115 -2.06 23.75 3.98
CA LYS A 115 -2.53 25.11 4.30
C LYS A 115 -3.94 25.15 4.86
N HIS A 116 -4.77 24.14 4.57
CA HIS A 116 -6.15 24.08 5.05
C HIS A 116 -6.26 23.34 6.38
N ASP A 117 -5.43 22.32 6.59
CA ASP A 117 -5.30 21.62 7.85
C ASP A 117 -3.89 21.87 8.38
N ALA A 118 -3.70 22.91 9.18
CA ALA A 118 -2.72 22.82 10.25
C ALA A 118 -3.43 22.08 11.39
N PRO A 119 -3.35 20.73 11.47
CA PRO A 119 -3.91 20.05 12.61
C PRO A 119 -2.97 20.40 13.76
N LYS A 120 -3.52 20.83 14.89
CA LYS A 120 -2.80 20.61 16.14
C LYS A 120 -2.49 19.11 16.14
N VAL A 121 -1.21 18.76 16.09
CA VAL A 121 -0.77 17.37 16.21
C VAL A 121 -1.18 16.96 17.63
N GLU A 122 -2.41 16.48 17.79
CA GLU A 122 -2.77 15.71 18.96
C GLU A 122 -1.95 14.44 18.85
N GLU A 123 -0.90 14.39 19.67
CA GLU A 123 -0.06 13.23 19.87
C GLU A 123 -0.96 12.02 20.04
N VAL A 124 -0.93 11.09 19.08
CA VAL A 124 -1.52 9.77 19.25
C VAL A 124 -0.75 9.14 20.41
N LYS A 125 -1.31 9.25 21.61
CA LYS A 125 -0.83 8.58 22.80
C LYS A 125 -0.79 7.09 22.44
N PRO A 126 0.37 6.43 22.48
CA PRO A 126 0.45 5.02 22.13
C PRO A 126 -0.49 4.25 23.06
N GLU A 127 -1.55 3.67 22.50
CA GLU A 127 -2.41 2.77 23.25
C GLU A 127 -1.57 1.58 23.72
N GLU A 128 -1.59 1.33 25.02
CA GLU A 128 -1.01 0.18 25.71
C GLU A 128 -1.62 -1.12 25.16
N GLY A 129 -1.10 -1.60 24.03
CA GLY A 129 -1.48 -2.87 23.40
C GLY A 129 -0.61 -4.06 23.81
N THR A 130 0.23 -3.95 24.84
CA THR A 130 1.12 -5.03 25.31
C THR A 130 1.02 -5.26 26.82
N LYS A 131 -0.20 -5.46 27.31
CA LYS A 131 -0.45 -6.03 28.65
C LYS A 131 -1.60 -7.03 28.59
N LYS A 132 -1.46 -8.12 27.82
CA LYS A 132 -2.27 -9.35 27.95
C LYS A 132 -1.55 -10.56 27.37
N LEU A 133 -0.29 -10.79 27.74
CA LEU A 133 0.40 -12.07 27.54
C LEU A 133 1.45 -12.21 28.66
N GLU A 134 0.98 -12.35 29.90
CA GLU A 134 1.72 -12.90 31.05
C GLU A 134 0.80 -12.83 32.28
N GLU A 135 -0.12 -13.79 32.37
CA GLU A 135 -0.62 -14.36 33.62
C GLU A 135 -0.98 -15.83 33.36
#